data_AF-A0A225V989-F1
#
_entry.id   AF-A0A225V989-F1
#
_cell.length_a   1.000
_cell.length_b   1.000
_cell.length_c   1.000
_cell.angle_alpha   90.00
_cell.angle_beta   90.00
_cell.angle_gamma   90.00
#
_symmetry.space_group_name_H-M   'P 1'
#
loop_
_entity.id
_entity.type
_entity.pdbx_description
1 polymer ?
#
loop_
_entity_poly.entity_id
_entity_poly.type
_entity_poly.pdbx_seq_one_letter_code
_entity_poly.pdbx_strand_id
1 'polypeptide(L)' 'MITIFPPMIEQDENLLVVRFDGSARVKRSGGAYSAVVCLPKWTVVEAMSEYMPDLTVNEADSVD' A
#
# COMPACT_ATOMS: atom_id res chain seq x y z
N MET A 1 -13.22 16.40 -9.19
CA MET A 1 -13.40 15.87 -7.83
C MET A 1 -13.76 14.40 -7.99
N ILE A 2 -12.93 13.47 -7.52
CA ILE A 2 -13.24 12.04 -7.60
C ILE A 2 -14.02 11.68 -6.33
N THR A 3 -15.25 11.17 -6.50
CA THR A 3 -16.06 10.66 -5.39
C THR A 3 -15.85 9.15 -5.33
N ILE A 4 -15.25 8.68 -4.24
CA ILE A 4 -15.14 7.25 -3.96
C ILE A 4 -16.36 6.87 -3.13
N PHE A 5 -17.18 5.95 -3.64
CA PHE A 5 -18.26 5.36 -2.86
C PHE A 5 -17.70 4.26 -1.97
N PRO A 6 -18.03 4.23 -0.68
CA PRO A 6 -17.66 3.11 0.17
C PRO A 6 -18.30 1.82 -0.39
N PRO A 7 -17.57 0.70 -0.40
CA PRO A 7 -18.14 -0.58 -0.82
C PRO A 7 -19.31 -0.95 0.08
N MET A 8 -20.31 -1.61 -0.49
CA MET A 8 -21.38 -2.24 0.29
C MET A 8 -20.81 -3.49 0.93
N ILE A 9 -20.76 -3.53 2.25
CA ILE A 9 -20.18 -4.61 3.06
C ILE A 9 -21.33 -5.23 3.85
N GLU A 10 -21.49 -6.55 3.77
CA GLU A 10 -22.51 -7.28 4.52
C GLU A 10 -22.21 -7.28 6.03
N GLN A 11 -23.20 -7.53 6.88
CA GLN A 11 -23.05 -7.41 8.34
C GLN A 11 -21.99 -8.33 8.96
N ASP A 12 -21.67 -9.46 8.31
CA ASP A 12 -20.65 -10.42 8.73
C ASP A 12 -19.31 -10.26 7.98
N GLU A 13 -19.20 -9.27 7.10
CA GLU A 13 -17.98 -9.00 6.34
C GLU A 13 -17.13 -7.91 7.01
N ASN A 14 -15.82 -8.14 7.08
CA ASN A 14 -14.87 -7.12 7.54
C ASN A 14 -14.20 -6.46 6.34
N LEU A 15 -14.37 -5.14 6.22
CA LEU A 15 -13.63 -4.35 5.23
C LEU A 15 -12.19 -4.14 5.71
N LEU A 16 -11.22 -4.55 4.90
CA LEU A 16 -9.82 -4.22 5.08
C LEU A 16 -9.40 -3.20 4.02
N VAL A 17 -8.67 -2.18 4.45
CA VAL A 17 -8.05 -1.19 3.57
C VAL A 17 -6.57 -1.51 3.51
N VAL A 18 -6.07 -1.81 2.32
CA VAL A 18 -4.64 -1.99 2.08
C VAL A 18 -4.10 -0.74 1.41
N ARG A 19 -3.01 -0.19 1.94
CA ARG A 19 -2.29 0.94 1.36
C ARG A 19 -0.87 0.53 1.06
N PHE A 20 -0.43 0.86 -0.15
CA PHE A 20 0.95 0.69 -0.58
C PHE A 20 1.57 2.06 -0.82
N ASP A 21 2.83 2.19 -0.46
CA ASP A 21 3.64 3.37 -0.76
C ASP A 21 5.06 2.93 -1.12
N GLY A 22 5.58 3.47 -2.22
CA GLY A 22 6.85 3.11 -2.82
C GLY A 22 7.76 4.33 -2.97
N SER A 23 9.06 4.11 -2.83
CA SER A 23 10.06 5.13 -3.14
C SER A 23 11.31 4.49 -3.73
N ALA A 24 11.85 5.06 -4.80
CA ALA A 24 13.11 4.60 -5.36
C ALA A 24 14.06 5.77 -5.63
N ARG A 25 15.36 5.49 -5.54
CA ARG A 25 16.41 6.49 -5.73
C ARG A 25 16.74 6.64 -7.21
N VAL A 26 16.71 7.87 -7.72
CA VAL A 26 16.95 8.16 -9.14
C VAL A 26 18.40 7.91 -9.60
N LYS A 27 19.38 8.04 -8.69
CA LYS A 27 20.83 8.04 -9.04
C LYS A 27 21.63 6.85 -8.52
N ARG A 28 21.04 6.03 -7.64
CA ARG A 28 21.63 4.78 -7.14
C ARG A 28 20.54 3.73 -7.25
N SER A 29 20.88 2.52 -7.65
CA SER A 29 19.92 1.43 -7.66
C SER A 29 19.28 1.29 -6.27
N GLY A 30 17.98 1.01 -6.27
CA GLY A 30 17.25 0.58 -5.10
C GLY A 30 16.19 1.54 -4.61
N GLY A 31 15.20 0.93 -3.98
CA GLY A 31 14.02 1.57 -3.44
C GLY A 31 13.53 0.86 -2.19
N ALA A 32 12.66 1.53 -1.47
CA ALA A 32 11.93 0.97 -0.36
C ALA A 32 10.44 1.00 -0.69
N TYR A 33 9.74 -0.02 -0.27
CA TYR A 33 8.29 -0.05 -0.35
C TYR A 33 7.73 -0.35 1.04
N SER A 34 6.46 0.00 1.22
CA SER A 34 5.72 -0.26 2.44
C SER A 34 4.28 -0.62 2.11
N ALA A 35 3.71 -1.50 2.93
CA ALA A 35 2.31 -1.86 2.86
C ALA A 35 1.71 -1.82 4.27
N VAL A 36 0.48 -1.31 4.37
CA VAL A 36 -0.28 -1.27 5.62
C VAL A 36 -1.68 -1.80 5.37
N VAL A 37 -2.07 -2.79 6.17
CA VAL A 37 -3.45 -3.26 6.27
C VAL A 37 -4.09 -2.59 7.48
N CYS A 38 -5.19 -1.88 7.26
CA CYS A 38 -5.95 -1.25 8.33
C CYS A 38 -7.45 -1.47 8.21
N LEU A 39 -8.14 -1.39 9.34
CA LEU A 39 -9.60 -1.33 9.38
C LEU A 39 -10.08 0.04 8.88
N PRO A 40 -11.36 0.19 8.49
CA PRO A 40 -11.90 1.44 7.97
C PRO A 40 -11.90 2.58 9.01
N LYS A 41 -11.65 2.25 10.28
CA LYS A 41 -11.46 3.19 11.40
C LYS A 41 -9.99 3.59 11.61
N TRP A 42 -9.11 3.28 10.65
CA TRP A 42 -7.66 3.55 10.69
C TRP A 42 -6.87 2.75 11.73
N THR A 43 -7.43 1.67 12.25
CA THR A 43 -6.70 0.74 13.12
C THR A 43 -5.77 -0.12 12.29
N VAL A 44 -4.46 -0.01 12.50
CA VAL A 44 -3.46 -0.86 11.82
C VAL A 44 -3.60 -2.29 12.32
N VAL A 45 -3.72 -3.23 11.38
CA VAL A 45 -3.76 -4.67 11.63
C VAL A 45 -2.39 -5.28 11.36
N GLU A 46 -1.80 -4.90 10.23
CA GLU A 46 -0.51 -5.40 9.79
C GLU A 46 0.23 -4.32 9.01
N ALA A 47 1.56 -4.32 9.10
CA ALA A 47 2.41 -3.42 8.35
C ALA A 47 3.71 -4.12 7.97
N MET A 48 4.18 -3.89 6.75
CA MET A 48 5.48 -4.34 6.26
C MET A 48 6.20 -3.21 5.56
N SER A 49 7.53 -3.25 5.59
CA SER A 49 8.37 -2.40 4.78
C SER A 49 9.68 -3.11 4.50
N GLU A 50 10.16 -3.01 3.26
CA GLU A 50 11.41 -3.62 2.85
C GLU A 50 12.19 -2.67 1.93
N TYR A 51 13.51 -2.88 1.91
CA TYR A 51 14.40 -2.25 0.95
C TYR A 51 14.83 -3.27 -0.10
N MET A 52 14.58 -2.95 -1.36
CA MET A 52 14.99 -3.74 -2.50
C MET A 52 16.08 -2.98 -3.29
N PRO A 53 17.30 -3.51 -3.37
CA PRO A 53 18.45 -2.82 -3.98
C PRO A 53 18.33 -2.62 -5.48
N ASP A 54 17.45 -3.36 -6.16
CA ASP A 54 17.23 -3.26 -7.61
C ASP A 54 15.88 -2.63 -7.97
N LEU A 55 15.09 -2.19 -6.98
CA LEU A 55 13.76 -1.62 -7.21
C LEU A 55 13.87 -0.27 -7.92
N THR A 56 13.33 -0.21 -9.14
CA THR A 56 13.20 1.04 -9.91
C THR A 56 11.89 1.75 -9.56
N VAL A 57 11.80 3.07 -9.81
CA VAL A 57 10.59 3.87 -9.47
C VAL A 57 9.32 3.29 -10.11
N ASN A 58 9.42 2.72 -11.31
CA ASN A 58 8.28 2.10 -11.99
C ASN A 58 7.78 0.83 -11.29
N GLU A 59 8.67 0.09 -10.61
CA GLU A 59 8.35 -1.15 -9.92
C GLU A 59 7.92 -0.92 -8.47
N ALA A 60 8.33 0.20 -7.85
CA ALA A 60 8.00 0.53 -6.46
C ALA A 60 6.52 0.87 -6.24
N ASP A 61 5.85 1.39 -7.27
CA ASP A 61 4.42 1.75 -7.24
C ASP A 61 3.52 0.69 -7.90
N SER A 62 4.11 -0.39 -8.41
CA SER A 62 3.39 -1.46 -9.11
C SER A 62 2.94 -2.54 -8.13
N VAL A 63 1.67 -2.94 -8.22
CA VAL A 63 1.11 -4.08 -7.49
C VAL A 63 1.10 -5.27 -8.46
N ASP A 64 2.05 -6.19 -8.31
CA ASP A 64 1.98 -7.57 -8.85
C ASP A 64 1.61 -8.54 -7.73
#